data_AF-A0A844MNS8-F1
#
_entry.id   AF-A0A844MNS8-F1
#
_cell.length_a   1.000
_cell.length_b   1.000
_cell.length_c   1.000
_cell.angle_alpha   90.00
_cell.angle_beta   90.00
_cell.angle_gamma   90.00
#
_symmetry.space_group_name_H-M   'P 1'
#
loop_
_entity.id
_entity.type
_entity.pdbx_description
1 polymer ?
#
loop_
_entity_poly.entity_id
_entity_poly.type
_entity_poly.pdbx_seq_one_letter_code
_entity_poly.pdbx_strand_id
1 'polypeptide(L)'
;MRPYIEPNNAYAYVGRGAASLFLEQYQAAKTDLDKALEITPNIACAHFFRGLTNYFLKDKQGAIADLQKASALFKLEGELEFAQKADNAIQKIQDS
;
A
#
# COMPACT_ATOMS: atom_id res chain seq x y z
N MET A 1 -1.27 1.50 34.05
CA MET A 1 -2.22 1.40 32.92
C MET A 1 -1.42 0.91 31.71
N ARG A 2 -1.57 -0.36 31.30
CA ARG A 2 -0.86 -0.90 30.14
C ARG A 2 -1.63 -0.41 28.89
N PRO A 3 -1.00 0.28 27.91
CA PRO A 3 -1.73 0.77 26.74
C PRO A 3 -2.37 -0.42 26.03
N TYR A 4 -3.68 -0.37 25.85
CA TYR A 4 -4.42 -1.36 25.07
C TYR A 4 -4.13 -1.09 23.60
N ILE A 5 -3.08 -1.72 23.07
CA ILE A 5 -2.79 -1.71 21.65
C ILE A 5 -3.60 -2.85 21.07
N GLU A 6 -4.63 -2.54 20.28
CA GLU A 6 -5.41 -3.57 19.61
C GLU A 6 -4.50 -4.36 18.66
N PRO A 7 -4.28 -5.67 18.89
CA PRO A 7 -3.33 -6.48 18.12
C PRO A 7 -3.75 -6.67 16.65
N ASN A 8 -4.92 -6.18 16.26
CA ASN A 8 -5.51 -6.29 14.92
C ASN A 8 -5.75 -4.92 14.25
N ASN A 9 -5.03 -3.87 14.65
CA ASN A 9 -5.16 -2.59 13.97
C ASN A 9 -4.46 -2.64 12.59
N ALA A 10 -5.23 -2.90 11.53
CA ALA A 10 -4.74 -2.92 10.15
C ALA A 10 -3.98 -1.65 9.78
N TYR A 11 -4.43 -0.46 10.24
CA TYR A 11 -3.77 0.80 9.95
C TYR A 11 -2.40 0.96 10.64
N ALA A 12 -2.19 0.30 11.78
CA ALA A 12 -0.86 0.28 12.41
C ALA A 12 0.15 -0.49 11.53
N TYR A 13 -0.28 -1.60 10.94
CA TYR A 13 0.53 -2.33 9.95
C TYR A 13 0.75 -1.50 8.68
N VAL A 14 -0.25 -0.75 8.20
CA VAL A 14 -0.06 0.19 7.08
C VAL A 14 1.00 1.24 7.39
N GLY A 15 0.92 1.87 8.57
CA GLY A 15 1.87 2.89 8.99
C GLY A 15 3.31 2.34 9.08
N ARG A 16 3.48 1.16 9.67
CA ARG A 16 4.80 0.50 9.76
C ARG A 16 5.32 0.03 8.40
N GLY A 17 4.44 -0.49 7.55
CA GLY A 17 4.77 -0.89 6.18
C GLY A 17 5.22 0.30 5.33
N ALA A 18 4.51 1.42 5.40
CA ALA A 18 4.88 2.66 4.74
C ALA A 18 6.24 3.20 5.26
N ALA A 19 6.45 3.21 6.58
CA ALA A 19 7.74 3.60 7.15
C ALA A 19 8.88 2.71 6.67
N SER A 20 8.66 1.39 6.63
CA SER A 20 9.63 0.41 6.13
C SER A 20 9.95 0.62 4.64
N LEU A 21 8.96 1.00 3.83
CA LEU A 21 9.16 1.37 2.42
C LEU A 21 10.09 2.59 2.30
N PHE A 22 9.86 3.65 3.10
CA PHE A 22 10.71 4.84 3.09
C PHE A 22 12.12 4.60 3.65
N LEU A 23 12.28 3.54 4.45
CA LEU A 23 13.58 3.05 4.92
C LEU A 23 14.23 2.03 3.96
N GLU A 24 13.65 1.83 2.77
CA GLU A 24 14.10 0.86 1.76
C GLU A 24 14.09 -0.60 2.22
N GLN A 25 13.36 -0.91 3.30
CA GLN A 25 13.17 -2.25 3.84
C GLN A 25 11.99 -2.94 3.15
N TYR A 26 12.08 -3.12 1.83
CA TYR A 26 10.93 -3.49 1.00
C TYR A 26 10.29 -4.84 1.38
N GLN A 27 11.07 -5.84 1.79
CA GLN A 27 10.51 -7.13 2.21
C GLN A 27 9.73 -7.02 3.54
N ALA A 28 10.21 -6.19 4.47
CA ALA A 28 9.50 -5.90 5.73
C ALA A 28 8.23 -5.10 5.46
N ALA A 29 8.32 -4.08 4.59
CA ALA A 29 7.18 -3.30 4.14
C ALA A 29 6.09 -4.19 3.55
N LYS A 30 6.46 -5.10 2.64
CA LYS A 30 5.52 -6.05 2.02
C LYS A 30 4.84 -6.93 3.06
N THR A 31 5.60 -7.46 4.01
CA THR A 31 5.07 -8.33 5.07
C THR A 31 4.01 -7.61 5.91
N ASP A 32 4.28 -6.36 6.30
CA ASP A 32 3.33 -5.57 7.08
C ASP A 32 2.09 -5.19 6.27
N LEU A 33 2.27 -4.82 5.01
CA LEU A 33 1.15 -4.44 4.12
C LEU A 33 0.27 -5.63 3.76
N ASP A 34 0.87 -6.82 3.58
CA ASP A 34 0.13 -8.07 3.43
C ASP A 34 -0.69 -8.37 4.69
N LYS A 35 -0.13 -8.14 5.89
CA LYS A 35 -0.89 -8.33 7.14
C LYS A 35 -2.03 -7.33 7.29
N ALA A 36 -1.82 -6.08 6.92
CA ALA A 36 -2.87 -5.07 6.91
C ALA A 36 -4.04 -5.48 6.01
N LEU A 37 -3.74 -6.01 4.82
CA LEU A 37 -4.74 -6.44 3.83
C LEU A 37 -5.39 -7.79 4.17
N GLU A 38 -4.72 -8.65 4.95
CA GLU A 38 -5.36 -9.85 5.52
C GLU A 38 -6.45 -9.46 6.53
N ILE A 39 -6.20 -8.43 7.35
CA ILE A 39 -7.15 -7.96 8.36
C ILE A 39 -8.28 -7.15 7.71
N THR A 40 -7.92 -6.19 6.86
CA THR A 40 -8.87 -5.31 6.17
C THR A 40 -8.51 -5.24 4.68
N PRO A 41 -9.16 -6.06 3.83
CA PRO A 41 -8.78 -6.19 2.42
C PRO A 41 -8.97 -4.95 1.54
N ASN A 42 -9.75 -3.96 1.99
CA ASN A 42 -10.11 -2.79 1.19
C ASN A 42 -9.53 -1.48 1.78
N ILE A 43 -8.26 -1.47 2.21
CA ILE A 43 -7.58 -0.24 2.60
C ILE A 43 -6.84 0.33 1.39
N ALA A 44 -7.30 1.47 0.86
CA ALA A 44 -6.71 2.12 -0.32
C ALA A 44 -5.21 2.40 -0.15
N CYS A 45 -4.81 2.98 0.99
CA CYS A 45 -3.42 3.27 1.32
C CYS A 45 -2.54 2.00 1.40
N ALA A 46 -3.08 0.88 1.91
CA ALA A 46 -2.32 -0.35 2.04
C ALA A 46 -1.96 -0.91 0.65
N HIS A 47 -2.93 -0.93 -0.27
CA HIS A 47 -2.69 -1.27 -1.67
C HIS A 47 -1.71 -0.30 -2.33
N PHE A 48 -1.84 1.00 -2.10
CA PHE A 48 -0.93 2.00 -2.68
C PHE A 48 0.53 1.75 -2.27
N PHE A 49 0.79 1.63 -0.96
CA PHE A 49 2.13 1.37 -0.46
C PHE A 49 2.64 -0.01 -0.86
N ARG A 50 1.77 -1.04 -0.95
CA ARG A 50 2.19 -2.37 -1.39
C ARG A 50 2.56 -2.37 -2.86
N GLY A 51 1.82 -1.62 -3.68
CA GLY A 51 2.13 -1.42 -5.09
C GLY A 51 3.50 -0.77 -5.30
N LEU A 52 3.80 0.32 -4.57
CA LEU A 52 5.13 0.93 -4.60
C LEU A 52 6.22 -0.04 -4.10
N THR A 53 5.95 -0.77 -3.03
CA THR A 53 6.89 -1.76 -2.48
C THR A 53 7.20 -2.86 -3.49
N ASN A 54 6.19 -3.41 -4.16
CA ASN A 54 6.34 -4.43 -5.20
C ASN A 54 7.17 -3.91 -6.39
N TYR A 55 6.99 -2.64 -6.76
CA TYR A 55 7.81 -2.02 -7.81
C TYR A 55 9.31 -2.01 -7.44
N PHE A 56 9.65 -1.62 -6.21
CA PHE A 56 11.05 -1.66 -5.74
C PHE A 56 11.59 -3.09 -5.62
N LEU A 57 10.74 -4.06 -5.29
CA LEU A 57 11.04 -5.50 -5.34
C LEU A 57 11.10 -6.07 -6.76
N LYS A 58 10.98 -5.24 -7.81
CA LYS A 58 10.99 -5.61 -9.24
C LYS A 58 9.79 -6.45 -9.70
N ASP A 59 8.75 -6.55 -8.88
CA ASP A 59 7.46 -7.12 -9.27
C ASP A 59 6.58 -6.02 -9.89
N LYS A 60 6.83 -5.71 -11.17
CA LYS A 60 6.05 -4.70 -11.91
C LYS A 60 4.58 -5.08 -12.05
N GLN A 61 4.26 -6.37 -12.21
CA GLN A 61 2.89 -6.83 -12.40
C GLN A 61 2.09 -6.69 -11.10
N GLY A 62 2.64 -7.17 -9.98
CA GLY A 62 2.04 -6.98 -8.66
C GLY A 62 1.91 -5.51 -8.29
N ALA A 63 2.90 -4.68 -8.65
CA ALA A 63 2.84 -3.23 -8.44
C ALA A 63 1.65 -2.58 -9.14
N ILE A 64 1.47 -2.84 -10.43
CA ILE A 64 0.37 -2.29 -11.23
C ILE A 64 -0.98 -2.76 -10.68
N ALA A 65 -1.13 -4.04 -10.38
CA ALA A 65 -2.37 -4.60 -9.85
C ALA A 65 -2.79 -3.93 -8.53
N ASP A 66 -1.84 -3.75 -7.62
CA ASP A 66 -2.09 -3.06 -6.34
C ASP A 66 -2.40 -1.58 -6.52
N LEU A 67 -1.66 -0.86 -7.37
CA LEU A 67 -1.93 0.55 -7.63
C LEU A 67 -3.29 0.76 -8.31
N GLN A 68 -3.72 -0.14 -9.19
CA GLN A 68 -5.05 -0.09 -9.80
C GLN A 68 -6.16 -0.27 -8.75
N LYS A 69 -5.97 -1.23 -7.83
CA LYS A 69 -6.89 -1.43 -6.71
C LYS A 69 -6.93 -0.21 -5.80
N ALA A 70 -5.78 0.39 -5.49
CA ALA A 70 -5.69 1.61 -4.71
C ALA A 70 -6.43 2.78 -5.38
N SER A 71 -6.22 3.01 -6.67
CA SER A 71 -6.91 4.04 -7.47
C SER A 71 -8.42 3.89 -7.41
N ALA A 72 -8.93 2.67 -7.58
CA ALA A 72 -10.36 2.40 -7.52
C ALA A 72 -10.95 2.66 -6.13
N LEU A 73 -10.26 2.26 -5.06
CA LEU A 73 -10.70 2.50 -3.68
C LEU A 73 -10.66 3.99 -3.32
N PHE A 74 -9.59 4.72 -3.67
CA PHE A 74 -9.53 6.16 -3.45
C PHE A 74 -10.65 6.91 -4.20
N LYS A 75 -10.97 6.52 -5.43
CA LYS A 75 -12.12 7.08 -6.16
C LYS A 75 -13.45 6.84 -5.44
N LEU A 76 -13.63 5.66 -4.86
CA LEU A 76 -14.81 5.33 -4.06
C LEU A 76 -14.89 6.14 -2.76
N GLU A 77 -13.75 6.42 -2.14
CA GLU A 77 -13.62 7.23 -0.92
C GLU A 77 -13.75 8.75 -1.19
N GLY A 78 -13.72 9.19 -2.46
CA GLY A 78 -13.73 10.60 -2.85
C GLY A 78 -12.35 11.26 -2.89
N GLU A 79 -11.29 10.48 -2.67
CA GLU A 79 -9.89 10.89 -2.57
C GLU A 79 -9.22 10.95 -3.95
N LEU A 80 -9.76 11.78 -4.85
CA LEU A 80 -9.37 11.81 -6.27
C LEU A 80 -7.89 12.18 -6.49
N GLU A 81 -7.30 12.99 -5.62
CA GLU A 81 -5.87 13.34 -5.70
C GLU A 81 -4.98 12.10 -5.51
N PHE A 82 -5.31 11.26 -4.52
CA PHE A 82 -4.57 10.02 -4.26
C PHE A 82 -4.80 8.99 -5.35
N ALA A 83 -6.00 8.92 -5.90
CA ALA A 83 -6.27 8.09 -7.07
C ALA A 83 -5.41 8.50 -8.27
N GLN A 84 -5.29 9.81 -8.54
CA GLN A 84 -4.44 10.32 -9.61
C GLN A 84 -2.96 10.00 -9.36
N LYS A 85 -2.49 10.06 -8.10
CA LYS A 85 -1.12 9.64 -7.75
C LYS A 85 -0.88 8.17 -8.07
N ALA A 86 -1.85 7.30 -7.79
CA ALA A 86 -1.77 5.88 -8.12
C ALA A 86 -1.76 5.67 -9.65
N ASP A 87 -2.64 6.35 -10.39
CA ASP A 87 -2.70 6.29 -11.86
C ASP A 87 -1.38 6.76 -12.50
N ASN A 88 -0.80 7.85 -11.99
CA ASN A 88 0.50 8.35 -12.45
C ASN A 88 1.64 7.37 -12.15
N ALA A 89 1.61 6.70 -11.00
CA ALA A 89 2.59 5.68 -10.66
C ALA A 89 2.49 4.48 -11.62
N ILE A 90 1.28 4.05 -11.98
CA ILE A 90 1.07 2.99 -12.98
C ILE A 90 1.70 3.35 -14.32
N GLN A 91 1.44 4.56 -14.84
CA GLN A 91 2.02 5.00 -16.11
C GLN A 91 3.55 4.97 -16.08
N LYS A 92 4.16 5.53 -15.02
CA LYS A 92 5.62 5.50 -14.84
C LYS A 92 6.20 4.09 -14.83
N ILE A 93 5.51 3.12 -14.23
CA ILE A 93 5.97 1.72 -14.20
C ILE A 93 5.86 1.09 -15.59
N GLN A 94 4.80 1.38 -16.33
CA GLN A 94 4.60 0.88 -17.70
C GLN A 94 5.62 1.43 -18.68
N ASP A 95 6.04 2.69 -18.49
CA ASP A 95 7.02 3.37 -19.34
C ASP A 95 8.49 3.04 -18.98
N SER A 96 8.71 2.31 -17.88
CA SER A 96 10.04 1.87 -17.38
C SER A 96 10.40 0.45 -17.78
#